data_AF-A0A944UGH7-F1
#
_entry.id   AF-A0A944UGH7-F1
#
_cell.length_a   1.000
_cell.length_b   1.000
_cell.length_c   1.000
_cell.angle_alpha   90.00
_cell.angle_beta   90.00
_cell.angle_gamma   90.00
#
_symmetry.space_group_name_H-M   'P 1'
#
loop_
_entity.id
_entity.type
_entity.pdbx_description
1 polymer ?
#
loop_
_entity_poly.entity_id
_entity_poly.type
_entity_poly.pdbx_seq_one_letter_code
_entity_poly.pdbx_strand_id
1 'polypeptide(L)' 'MLSPQKNLDTYYLEARRDLLEVAAMLDRYDRSVEKEGQKAEDESRLNSLLEAMSFLSEKDCPKSNRAEQLLVHFAKVS' A
#
# COMPACT_ATOMS: atom_id res chain seq x y z
N MET A 1 19.23 5.64 -16.49
CA MET A 1 17.97 5.01 -16.05
C MET A 1 17.66 3.84 -16.97
N LEU A 2 17.02 2.77 -16.47
CA LEU A 2 16.56 1.68 -17.33
C LEU A 2 15.46 2.18 -18.28
N SER A 3 15.26 1.52 -19.42
CA SER A 3 14.11 1.79 -20.29
C SER A 3 12.79 1.46 -19.55
N PRO A 4 11.64 2.02 -19.97
CA PRO A 4 10.36 1.72 -19.34
C PRO A 4 10.07 0.22 -19.23
N GLN A 5 10.26 -0.52 -20.32
CA GLN A 5 10.09 -1.98 -20.34
C GLN A 5 11.03 -2.68 -19.36
N LYS A 6 12.32 -2.31 -19.36
CA LYS A 6 13.30 -2.94 -18.49
C LYS A 6 13.05 -2.64 -17.00
N ASN A 7 12.46 -1.48 -16.66
CA ASN A 7 12.01 -1.23 -15.29
C ASN A 7 10.90 -2.21 -14.87
N LEU A 8 9.89 -2.41 -15.73
CA LEU A 8 8.82 -3.37 -15.46
C LEU A 8 9.39 -4.77 -15.28
N ASP A 9 10.18 -5.25 -16.23
CA ASP A 9 10.74 -6.61 -16.19
C ASP A 9 11.61 -6.85 -14.94
N THR A 10 12.34 -5.83 -14.49
CA THR A 10 13.24 -5.95 -13.33
C THR A 10 12.47 -5.98 -12.00
N TYR A 11 11.46 -5.12 -11.84
CA TYR A 11 10.85 -4.87 -10.52
C TYR A 11 9.42 -5.38 -10.35
N TYR A 12 8.76 -5.83 -11.43
CA TYR A 12 7.35 -6.22 -11.39
C TYR A 12 7.08 -7.38 -10.41
N LEU A 13 7.95 -8.39 -10.36
CA LEU A 13 7.74 -9.54 -9.48
C LEU A 13 7.84 -9.17 -8.00
N GLU A 14 8.75 -8.26 -7.66
CA GLU A 14 8.89 -7.75 -6.29
C GLU A 14 7.68 -6.92 -5.89
N ALA A 15 7.29 -5.95 -6.72
CA ALA A 15 6.11 -5.13 -6.49
C ALA A 15 4.82 -5.98 -6.37
N ARG A 16 4.69 -7.02 -7.20
CA ARG A 16 3.59 -7.98 -7.12
C ARG A 16 3.58 -8.72 -5.79
N ARG A 17 4.74 -9.20 -5.33
CA ARG A 17 4.85 -9.90 -4.05
C ARG A 17 4.45 -8.98 -2.90
N ASP A 18 4.91 -7.74 -2.90
CA ASP A 18 4.60 -6.79 -1.82
C ASP A 18 3.11 -6.47 -1.76
N LEU A 19 2.43 -6.33 -2.91
CA LEU A 19 0.98 -6.17 -2.96
C LEU A 19 0.22 -7.40 -2.42
N LEU A 20 0.72 -8.61 -2.67
CA LEU A 20 0.13 -9.84 -2.11
C LEU A 20 0.29 -9.90 -0.59
N GLU A 21 1.41 -9.45 -0.05
CA GLU A 21 1.62 -9.37 1.41
C GLU A 21 0.67 -8.36 2.06
N VAL A 22 0.45 -7.21 1.41
CA VAL A 22 -0.54 -6.22 1.86
C VAL A 22 -1.94 -6.81 1.86
N ALA A 23 -2.36 -7.47 0.78
CA ALA A 23 -3.67 -8.13 0.71
C ALA A 23 -3.83 -9.21 1.81
N ALA A 24 -2.80 -10.04 2.02
CA ALA A 24 -2.82 -11.06 3.06
C ALA A 24 -2.90 -10.46 4.48
N MET A 25 -2.34 -9.28 4.70
CA MET A 25 -2.49 -8.56 5.97
C MET A 25 -3.93 -8.09 6.18
N LEU A 26 -4.56 -7.50 5.16
CA LEU A 26 -5.96 -7.07 5.19
C LEU A 26 -6.90 -8.25 5.45
N ASP A 27 -6.72 -9.37 4.75
CA ASP A 27 -7.51 -10.60 4.97
C ASP A 27 -7.42 -11.09 6.43
N ARG A 28 -6.24 -10.99 7.06
CA ARG A 28 -6.05 -11.38 8.46
C ARG A 28 -6.76 -10.42 9.42
N TYR A 29 -6.77 -9.12 9.10
CA TYR A 29 -7.53 -8.13 9.87
C TYR A 29 -9.03 -8.43 9.79
N ASP A 30 -9.58 -8.56 8.59
CA ASP A 30 -11.01 -8.82 8.39
C ASP A 30 -11.47 -10.09 9.12
N ARG A 31 -10.71 -11.19 9.02
CA ARG A 31 -10.99 -12.42 9.78
C ARG A 31 -10.95 -12.23 11.30
N SER A 32 -10.09 -11.34 11.80
CA SER A 32 -10.02 -11.04 13.23
C SER A 32 -11.24 -10.24 13.68
N VAL A 33 -11.67 -9.26 12.88
CA VAL A 33 -12.91 -8.50 13.11
C VAL A 33 -14.14 -9.42 13.09
N GLU A 34 -14.23 -10.33 12.12
CA GLU A 34 -15.31 -11.32 12.05
C GLU A 34 -15.36 -12.21 13.30
N LYS A 35 -14.18 -12.61 13.82
CA LYS A 35 -14.06 -13.47 14.99
C LYS A 35 -14.38 -12.76 16.30
N GLU A 36 -13.89 -11.53 16.47
CA GLU A 36 -14.08 -10.76 17.71
C GLU A 36 -15.41 -10.00 17.73
N GLY A 37 -16.05 -9.81 16.58
CA GLY A 37 -17.31 -9.09 16.45
C GLY A 37 -17.18 -7.56 16.62
N GLN A 38 -15.94 -7.06 16.67
CA GLN A 38 -15.63 -5.65 16.78
C GLN A 38 -14.38 -5.31 15.98
N LYS A 39 -14.29 -4.05 15.54
CA LYS A 39 -13.12 -3.48 14.88
C LYS A 39 -12.03 -3.15 15.89
N ALA A 40 -10.82 -2.89 15.41
CA ALA A 40 -9.78 -2.31 16.25
C ALA A 40 -10.24 -0.95 16.83
N GLU A 41 -9.81 -0.67 18.06
CA GLU A 41 -10.06 0.62 18.72
C GLU A 41 -9.47 1.80 17.93
N ASP A 42 -8.37 1.55 17.21
CA ASP A 42 -7.74 2.49 16.29
C ASP A 42 -7.46 1.86 14.92
N GLU A 43 -8.21 2.29 13.90
CA GLU A 43 -8.01 1.90 12.49
C GLU A 43 -7.10 2.87 11.72
N SER A 44 -6.41 3.81 12.38
CA SER A 44 -5.55 4.83 11.74
C SER A 44 -4.52 4.23 10.77
N ARG A 45 -3.86 3.15 11.16
CA ARG A 45 -2.87 2.42 10.35
C ARG A 45 -3.50 1.71 9.15
N LEU A 46 -4.68 1.12 9.35
CA LEU A 46 -5.44 0.49 8.28
C LEU A 46 -5.86 1.53 7.24
N ASN A 47 -6.48 2.62 7.69
CA ASN A 47 -6.92 3.72 6.84
C ASN A 47 -5.76 4.33 6.07
N SER A 48 -4.63 4.58 6.73
CA SER A 48 -3.44 5.13 6.07
C SER A 48 -2.89 4.20 4.97
N LEU A 49 -2.93 2.89 5.17
CA LEU A 49 -2.53 1.92 4.15
C LEU A 49 -3.49 1.90 2.96
N LEU A 50 -4.80 1.96 3.20
CA LEU A 50 -5.81 2.04 2.15
C LEU A 50 -5.66 3.33 1.32
N GLU A 51 -5.44 4.46 1.98
CA GLU A 51 -5.17 5.75 1.33
C GLU A 51 -3.88 5.71 0.50
N ALA A 52 -2.81 5.11 1.01
CA ALA A 52 -1.56 4.90 0.29
C ALA A 52 -1.76 4.08 -1.00
N MET A 53 -2.56 3.01 -0.96
CA MET A 53 -2.89 2.24 -2.15
C MET A 53 -3.75 3.03 -3.14
N SER A 54 -4.70 3.82 -2.66
CA SER A 54 -5.50 4.71 -3.50
C SER A 54 -4.60 5.71 -4.25
N PHE A 55 -3.67 6.34 -3.56
CA PHE A 55 -2.67 7.23 -4.15
C PHE A 55 -1.80 6.52 -5.21
N LEU A 56 -1.34 5.29 -4.93
CA LEU A 56 -0.56 4.50 -5.88
C LEU A 56 -1.33 4.08 -7.14
N SER A 57 -2.66 4.00 -7.06
CA SER A 57 -3.52 3.62 -8.19
C SER A 57 -3.69 4.71 -9.24
N GLU A 58 -3.30 5.95 -8.94
CA GLU A 58 -3.35 7.08 -9.88
C GLU A 58 -2.34 6.88 -11.02
N LYS A 59 -2.86 6.72 -12.25
CA LYS A 59 -2.05 6.44 -13.46
C LYS A 59 -1.10 7.60 -13.80
N ASP A 60 -1.62 8.82 -13.76
CA ASP A 60 -0.88 10.03 -14.10
C ASP A 60 -0.35 10.69 -12.84
N CYS A 61 0.94 10.50 -12.55
CA CYS A 61 1.61 11.26 -11.50
C CYS A 61 2.54 12.29 -12.18
N PRO A 62 2.23 13.59 -12.10
CA PRO A 62 3.00 14.65 -12.75
C PRO A 62 4.47 14.69 -12.32
N LYS A 63 4.78 14.14 -11.15
CA LYS A 63 6.14 14.03 -10.60
C LYS A 63 6.45 12.56 -10.29
N SER A 64 7.62 12.08 -10.70
CA SER A 64 8.07 10.71 -10.40
C SER A 64 8.58 10.56 -8.94
N ASN A 65 7.77 10.94 -7.94
CA ASN A 65 8.15 10.94 -6.52
C ASN A 65 7.15 10.22 -5.60
N ARG A 66 6.47 9.18 -6.10
CA ARG A 66 5.48 8.42 -5.33
C ARG A 66 6.02 7.89 -4.00
N ALA A 67 7.26 7.43 -3.95
CA ALA A 67 7.90 6.95 -2.72
C ALA A 67 8.04 8.05 -1.65
N GLU A 68 8.45 9.27 -2.05
CA GLU A 68 8.53 10.42 -1.15
C GLU A 68 7.15 10.79 -0.61
N GLN A 69 6.14 10.82 -1.48
CA GLN A 69 4.77 11.15 -1.08
C GLN A 69 4.21 10.12 -0.08
N LEU A 70 4.51 8.83 -0.27
CA LEU A 70 4.17 7.78 0.68
C LEU A 70 4.90 7.93 2.02
N LEU A 71 6.19 8.28 2.01
CA LEU A 71 6.94 8.52 3.25
C LEU A 71 6.32 9.67 4.07
N VAL A 72 5.97 10.77 3.39
CA VAL A 72 5.29 11.91 4.04
C VAL A 72 3.90 11.51 4.53
N HIS A 73 3.18 10.66 3.78
CA HIS A 73 1.88 10.14 4.18
C HIS A 73 1.96 9.30 5.46
N PHE A 74 2.86 8.31 5.47
CA PHE A 74 3.03 7.41 6.62
C PHE A 74 3.57 8.12 7.85
N ALA A 75 4.33 9.22 7.71
CA ALA A 75 4.78 10.02 8.84
C ALA A 75 3.63 10.71 9.62
N LYS A 76 2.42 10.77 9.06
CA LYS A 76 1.24 11.36 9.72
C LYS A 76 0.58 10.42 10.73
N VAL A 77 0.88 9.13 10.67
CA VAL A 77 0.33 8.12 11.58
C VAL A 77 1.43 7.71 12.55
N SER A 78 1.20 7.94 13.85
CA SER A 78 2.12 7.60 14.95
C SER A 78 1.56 6.41 15.74
#